data_AF-A0A7J9AVP5-F1
#
_entry.id   AF-A0A7J9AVP5-F1
#
_cell.length_a   1.000
_cell.length_b   1.000
_cell.length_c   1.000
_cell.angle_alpha   90.00
_cell.angle_beta   90.00
_cell.angle_gamma   90.00
#
_symmetry.space_group_name_H-M   'P 1'
#
loop_
_entity.id
_entity.type
_entity.pdbx_description
1 polymer ?
#
loop_
_entity_poly.entity_id
_entity_poly.type
_entity_poly.pdbx_seq_one_letter_code
_entity_poly.pdbx_strand_id
1 'polypeptide(L)'
;MILASPILNPKPKFGGHFSKSLAISTNPLLRCSFFTTKFSSTLLKCHCGTHNKDTDKSTQGFSVLTSDIPWKTESLWSTMALYMFNLHIPLGFGGLSIVSYLLHQPVLDPQTEALSLLVIDILELLATLFLLKSTIKPNNRLLDIFKVNPVERNWLLASALGFGVLILLVFLTSIVVDGLYGIKDVNNLILKEMLVRSDISKGACITVYCIITPILEEMVYRGFMLASLASTMNWKQAVVISAAIFSAAHLSGENFLQLFVIGCILGCSYCGTGNLSSSILIHSLYNAFTLIITFLS
;
A
#
# COMPACT_ATOMS: atom_id res chain seq x y z
N MET A 1 32.24 35.45 9.38
CA MET A 1 32.60 36.05 10.69
C MET A 1 31.60 35.47 11.67
N ILE A 2 31.85 34.37 12.39
CA ILE A 2 33.03 33.94 13.15
C ILE A 2 33.45 32.50 12.75
N LEU A 3 34.76 32.29 12.58
CA LEU A 3 35.52 31.04 12.38
C LEU A 3 35.77 30.37 13.77
N ALA A 4 36.15 29.11 14.03
CA ALA A 4 36.81 28.04 13.28
C ALA A 4 36.62 26.66 14.00
N SER A 5 36.29 25.61 13.24
CA SER A 5 37.04 24.36 12.92
C SER A 5 37.79 23.49 14.01
N PRO A 6 38.27 22.25 13.69
CA PRO A 6 37.88 21.00 14.38
C PRO A 6 39.07 20.13 14.87
N ILE A 7 38.89 19.12 15.74
CA ILE A 7 39.99 18.16 16.05
C ILE A 7 39.52 16.69 16.23
N LEU A 8 39.97 15.88 15.27
CA LEU A 8 40.51 14.50 15.26
C LEU A 8 39.95 13.34 16.12
N ASN A 9 39.67 12.24 15.41
CA ASN A 9 39.74 10.82 15.84
C ASN A 9 41.15 10.44 16.36
N PRO A 10 41.22 9.41 17.24
CA PRO A 10 41.88 8.18 16.79
C PRO A 10 41.25 6.86 17.31
N LYS A 11 41.37 5.80 16.50
CA LYS A 11 41.45 4.37 16.88
C LYS A 11 42.87 3.90 16.51
N PRO A 12 43.34 2.66 16.80
CA PRO A 12 42.95 1.61 17.78
C PRO A 12 44.19 1.05 18.54
N LYS A 13 44.06 -0.02 19.36
CA LYS A 13 44.80 -1.32 19.26
C LYS A 13 44.89 -2.18 20.56
N PHE A 14 44.61 -3.48 20.35
CA PHE A 14 45.23 -4.73 20.83
C PHE A 14 45.29 -5.20 22.31
N GLY A 15 45.00 -6.51 22.45
CA GLY A 15 45.49 -7.42 23.51
C GLY A 15 44.35 -8.31 24.04
N GLY A 16 44.37 -9.65 24.03
CA GLY A 16 45.40 -10.61 23.71
C GLY A 16 44.82 -12.04 23.69
N HIS A 17 45.58 -12.91 23.03
CA HIS A 17 45.45 -14.35 22.82
C HIS A 17 45.26 -15.19 24.10
N PHE A 18 44.64 -16.37 23.99
CA PHE A 18 44.99 -17.71 24.54
C PHE A 18 43.74 -18.62 24.43
N SER A 19 43.73 -19.92 24.13
CA SER A 19 44.57 -20.88 23.38
C SER A 19 43.73 -22.18 23.27
N LYS A 20 43.83 -22.85 22.11
CA LYS A 20 43.73 -24.31 21.80
C LYS A 20 42.99 -25.24 22.80
N SER A 21 41.92 -25.92 22.38
CA SER A 21 41.88 -27.27 21.74
C SER A 21 42.04 -28.45 22.71
N LEU A 22 41.02 -29.31 22.85
CA LEU A 22 41.11 -30.75 22.51
C LEU A 22 39.75 -31.47 22.64
N ALA A 23 39.62 -32.54 21.86
CA ALA A 23 38.48 -33.42 21.65
C ALA A 23 38.25 -34.47 22.76
N ILE A 24 37.08 -35.15 22.73
CA ILE A 24 36.91 -36.61 22.51
C ILE A 24 35.50 -37.09 22.93
N SER A 25 34.82 -37.71 21.95
CA SER A 25 33.92 -38.88 21.94
C SER A 25 33.28 -39.42 23.25
N THR A 26 31.98 -39.75 23.22
CA THR A 26 31.44 -41.14 23.17
C THR A 26 29.91 -41.18 23.34
N ASN A 27 29.20 -41.85 22.41
CA ASN A 27 27.89 -42.48 22.67
C ASN A 27 28.15 -43.91 23.20
N PRO A 28 27.25 -44.48 24.01
CA PRO A 28 26.44 -45.56 23.44
C PRO A 28 24.99 -45.67 23.96
N LEU A 29 24.18 -46.34 23.14
CA LEU A 29 22.86 -46.90 23.41
C LEU A 29 22.83 -47.83 24.63
N LEU A 30 21.72 -47.82 25.39
CA LEU A 30 21.20 -49.05 25.99
C LEU A 30 19.68 -49.00 26.19
N ARG A 31 19.06 -50.06 25.66
CA ARG A 31 17.65 -50.44 25.62
C ARG A 31 17.40 -51.40 26.78
N CYS A 32 16.23 -51.33 27.41
CA CYS A 32 15.66 -52.46 28.15
C CYS A 32 14.16 -52.56 27.87
N SER A 33 13.72 -53.79 27.64
CA SER A 33 12.42 -54.21 27.14
C SER A 33 11.93 -55.38 27.99
N PHE A 34 10.69 -55.35 28.48
CA PHE A 34 9.83 -56.50 28.84
C PHE A 34 8.40 -55.92 28.92
N PHE A 35 7.36 -56.37 28.22
CA PHE A 35 6.86 -57.73 28.05
C PHE A 35 6.19 -57.93 26.68
N THR A 36 6.28 -59.17 26.22
CA THR A 36 5.71 -59.74 24.99
C THR A 36 4.32 -60.32 25.21
N THR A 37 3.41 -60.16 24.24
CA THR A 37 2.45 -61.22 23.84
C THR A 37 2.16 -61.14 22.33
N LYS A 38 2.33 -62.28 21.65
CA LYS A 38 2.06 -62.60 20.23
C LYS A 38 0.57 -62.39 19.89
N PHE A 39 0.17 -61.77 18.77
CA PHE A 39 0.20 -62.11 17.32
C PHE A 39 -0.98 -62.97 16.80
N SER A 40 -1.51 -62.51 15.65
CA SER A 40 -2.41 -63.13 14.66
C SER A 40 -3.92 -63.16 14.96
N SER A 41 -4.85 -62.98 14.02
CA SER A 41 -4.95 -62.30 12.72
C SER A 41 -6.33 -62.71 12.19
N THR A 42 -7.23 -61.77 11.89
CA THR A 42 -8.31 -62.04 10.94
C THR A 42 -8.73 -60.76 10.22
N LEU A 43 -9.04 -60.97 8.95
CA LEU A 43 -9.04 -60.04 7.84
C LEU A 43 -10.22 -59.06 7.79
N LEU A 44 -9.92 -57.87 7.25
CA LEU A 44 -10.67 -57.05 6.30
C LEU A 44 -12.16 -56.73 6.55
N LYS A 45 -12.43 -55.43 6.77
CA LYS A 45 -13.17 -54.65 5.77
C LYS A 45 -12.84 -53.16 5.87
N CYS A 46 -12.07 -52.66 4.90
CA CYS A 46 -11.93 -51.23 4.64
C CYS A 46 -13.29 -50.68 4.19
N HIS A 47 -13.78 -49.64 4.85
CA HIS A 47 -14.78 -48.75 4.28
C HIS A 47 -14.16 -47.37 4.13
N CYS A 48 -13.73 -47.08 2.92
CA CYS A 48 -13.31 -45.75 2.50
C CYS A 48 -14.60 -44.92 2.37
N GLY A 49 -14.91 -44.15 3.42
CA GLY A 49 -15.97 -43.15 3.41
C GLY A 49 -15.48 -41.89 2.72
N THR A 50 -15.89 -41.74 1.48
CA THR A 50 -15.84 -40.56 0.62
C THR A 50 -16.23 -39.26 1.34
N HIS A 51 -15.49 -38.18 1.03
CA HIS A 51 -15.93 -36.78 0.97
C HIS A 51 -17.07 -36.39 1.93
N ASN A 52 -16.72 -35.71 3.02
CA ASN A 52 -17.56 -34.62 3.54
C ASN A 52 -16.75 -33.34 3.45
N LYS A 53 -16.76 -32.77 2.25
CA LYS A 53 -16.33 -31.41 1.95
C LYS A 53 -17.58 -30.52 1.97
N ASP A 54 -18.44 -30.68 2.99
CA ASP A 54 -19.74 -30.01 3.07
C ASP A 54 -20.10 -29.74 4.53
N THR A 55 -19.29 -28.91 5.21
CA THR A 55 -19.73 -28.08 6.34
C THR A 55 -18.64 -27.08 6.67
N ASP A 56 -18.44 -26.10 5.79
CA ASP A 56 -18.00 -24.77 6.21
C ASP A 56 -18.55 -23.71 5.25
N LYS A 57 -19.88 -23.71 5.09
CA LYS A 57 -20.63 -22.49 4.76
C LYS A 57 -20.81 -21.65 6.03
N SER A 58 -19.78 -21.56 6.88
CA SER A 58 -19.77 -20.59 7.97
C SER A 58 -19.56 -19.22 7.33
N THR A 59 -20.64 -18.43 7.30
CA THR A 59 -20.66 -16.98 7.04
C THR A 59 -19.43 -16.45 6.32
N GLN A 60 -19.44 -16.42 4.97
CA GLN A 60 -18.45 -15.64 4.22
C GLN A 60 -18.42 -14.24 4.84
N GLY A 61 -17.35 -13.93 5.57
CA GLY A 61 -17.18 -12.62 6.19
C GLY A 61 -17.24 -11.52 5.14
N PHE A 62 -17.39 -10.28 5.58
CA PHE A 62 -17.36 -9.15 4.66
C PHE A 62 -16.09 -9.17 3.79
N SER A 63 -14.93 -9.49 4.37
CA SER A 63 -13.67 -9.56 3.62
C SER A 63 -13.49 -10.89 2.90
N VAL A 64 -13.09 -10.81 1.62
CA VAL A 64 -12.73 -11.94 0.75
C VAL A 64 -11.22 -12.05 0.51
N LEU A 65 -10.40 -11.28 1.23
CA LEU A 65 -8.94 -11.34 1.10
C LEU A 65 -8.41 -12.62 1.76
N THR A 66 -7.47 -13.27 1.08
CA THR A 66 -6.83 -14.50 1.55
C THR A 66 -5.55 -14.20 2.30
N SER A 67 -5.17 -15.09 3.22
CA SER A 67 -3.87 -15.04 3.88
C SER A 67 -2.71 -15.39 2.93
N ASP A 68 -2.98 -16.10 1.84
CA ASP A 68 -1.98 -16.37 0.81
C ASP A 68 -1.88 -15.18 -0.15
N ILE A 69 -0.92 -14.30 0.13
CA ILE A 69 -0.60 -13.11 -0.66
C ILE A 69 0.68 -13.32 -1.48
N PRO A 70 0.86 -12.58 -2.60
CA PRO A 70 2.03 -12.76 -3.46
C PRO A 70 3.35 -12.26 -2.85
N TRP A 71 3.26 -11.48 -1.77
CA TRP A 71 4.37 -10.74 -1.15
C TRP A 71 5.01 -11.47 0.03
N LYS A 72 6.26 -11.11 0.33
CA LYS A 72 6.92 -11.46 1.60
C LYS A 72 6.47 -10.48 2.69
N THR A 73 5.72 -10.97 3.67
CA THR A 73 5.20 -10.15 4.79
C THR A 73 6.31 -9.58 5.68
N GLU A 74 7.42 -10.30 5.83
CA GLU A 74 8.57 -9.89 6.63
C GLU A 74 9.20 -8.57 6.16
N SER A 75 9.08 -8.25 4.87
CA SER A 75 9.63 -7.03 4.27
C SER A 75 8.64 -5.86 4.20
N LEU A 76 7.44 -5.97 4.80
CA LEU A 76 6.40 -4.95 4.68
C LEU A 76 6.91 -3.56 5.09
N TRP A 77 7.37 -3.42 6.33
CA TRP A 77 7.74 -2.12 6.89
C TRP A 77 9.02 -1.55 6.26
N SER A 78 9.99 -2.39 5.93
CA SER A 78 11.21 -1.96 5.23
C SER A 78 10.91 -1.49 3.81
N THR A 79 10.00 -2.16 3.10
CA THR A 79 9.55 -1.74 1.76
C THR A 79 8.77 -0.44 1.84
N MET A 80 7.84 -0.31 2.79
CA MET A 80 7.09 0.94 2.99
C MET A 80 8.01 2.10 3.36
N ALA A 81 9.04 1.87 4.19
CA ALA A 81 10.03 2.89 4.49
C ALA A 81 10.86 3.28 3.25
N LEU A 82 11.28 2.30 2.44
CA LEU A 82 12.02 2.59 1.21
C LEU A 82 11.15 3.41 0.24
N TYR A 83 9.90 2.98 0.02
CA TYR A 83 8.92 3.73 -0.78
C TYR A 83 8.75 5.15 -0.26
N MET A 84 8.43 5.32 1.04
CA MET A 84 8.14 6.62 1.62
C MET A 84 9.32 7.60 1.53
N PHE A 85 10.49 7.17 1.99
CA PHE A 85 11.62 8.07 2.18
C PHE A 85 12.52 8.22 0.95
N ASN A 86 12.47 7.28 -0.01
CA ASN A 86 13.33 7.32 -1.21
C ASN A 86 12.55 7.59 -2.49
N LEU A 87 11.25 7.33 -2.52
CA LEU A 87 10.41 7.54 -3.71
C LEU A 87 9.38 8.64 -3.45
N HIS A 88 8.40 8.38 -2.59
CA HIS A 88 7.22 9.24 -2.44
C HIS A 88 7.55 10.65 -1.93
N ILE A 89 8.27 10.78 -0.81
CA ILE A 89 8.59 12.12 -0.26
C ILE A 89 9.49 12.91 -1.23
N PRO A 90 10.62 12.36 -1.73
CA PRO A 90 11.50 13.09 -2.64
C PRO A 90 10.85 13.47 -3.96
N LEU A 91 10.07 12.58 -4.58
CA LEU A 91 9.44 12.82 -5.88
C LEU A 91 8.17 13.67 -5.75
N GLY A 92 7.25 13.30 -4.86
CA GLY A 92 5.97 13.97 -4.68
C GLY A 92 6.09 15.40 -4.13
N PHE A 93 6.96 15.63 -3.13
CA PHE A 93 7.09 16.96 -2.51
C PHE A 93 8.33 17.74 -2.97
N GLY A 94 9.40 17.04 -3.37
CA GLY A 94 10.66 17.65 -3.81
C GLY A 94 10.84 17.75 -5.33
N GLY A 95 10.09 16.97 -6.11
CA GLY A 95 10.32 16.79 -7.55
C GLY A 95 10.21 18.09 -8.35
N LEU A 96 9.15 18.88 -8.11
CA LEU A 96 8.98 20.18 -8.78
C LEU A 96 10.08 21.18 -8.42
N SER A 97 10.60 21.16 -7.18
CA SER A 97 11.73 22.01 -6.78
C SER A 97 13.00 21.66 -7.55
N ILE A 98 13.25 20.37 -7.80
CA ILE A 98 14.38 19.92 -8.63
C ILE A 98 14.20 20.40 -10.07
N VAL A 99 13.00 20.28 -10.64
CA VAL A 99 12.71 20.76 -11.99
C VAL A 99 12.92 22.27 -12.11
N SER A 100 12.39 23.05 -11.17
CA SER A 100 12.59 24.49 -11.08
C SER A 100 14.08 24.87 -11.06
N TYR A 101 14.88 24.16 -10.24
CA TYR A 101 16.32 24.35 -10.18
C TYR A 101 17.01 24.03 -11.52
N LEU A 102 16.68 22.90 -12.16
CA LEU A 102 17.28 22.49 -13.43
C LEU A 102 16.94 23.44 -14.59
N LEU A 103 15.71 23.95 -14.63
CA LEU A 103 15.24 24.88 -15.65
C LEU A 103 15.67 26.34 -15.38
N HIS A 104 16.31 26.61 -14.24
CA HIS A 104 16.67 27.96 -13.80
C HIS A 104 15.46 28.92 -13.74
N GLN A 105 14.28 28.37 -13.40
CA GLN A 105 13.03 29.12 -13.31
C GLN A 105 12.44 28.94 -11.91
N PRO A 106 12.42 29.99 -11.06
CA PRO A 106 11.93 29.90 -9.69
C PRO A 106 10.42 29.69 -9.61
N VAL A 107 9.68 30.08 -10.66
CA VAL A 107 8.25 29.84 -10.83
C VAL A 107 8.08 29.18 -12.18
N LEU A 108 7.59 27.94 -12.18
CA LEU A 108 7.30 27.20 -13.40
C LEU A 108 6.00 27.73 -14.00
N ASP A 109 5.93 27.77 -15.34
CA ASP A 109 4.64 28.01 -15.97
C ASP A 109 3.70 26.81 -15.74
N PRO A 110 2.37 27.01 -15.67
CA PRO A 110 1.44 25.94 -15.31
C PRO A 110 1.47 24.72 -16.25
N GLN A 111 1.82 24.92 -17.53
CA GLN A 111 1.93 23.80 -18.47
C GLN A 111 3.20 22.98 -18.19
N THR A 112 4.33 23.63 -17.96
CA THR A 112 5.57 22.95 -17.54
C THR A 112 5.38 22.25 -16.21
N GLU A 113 4.68 22.84 -15.25
CA GLU A 113 4.35 22.20 -13.98
C GLU A 113 3.53 20.92 -14.19
N ALA A 114 2.48 20.97 -15.02
CA ALA A 114 1.61 19.81 -15.29
C ALA A 114 2.37 18.67 -15.99
N LEU A 115 3.20 19.00 -16.98
CA LEU A 115 4.03 18.01 -17.66
C LEU A 115 5.12 17.45 -16.74
N SER A 116 5.66 18.27 -15.86
CA SER A 116 6.67 17.82 -14.88
C SER A 116 6.07 16.87 -13.87
N LEU A 117 4.89 17.18 -13.32
CA LEU A 117 4.15 16.25 -12.46
C LEU A 117 3.87 14.93 -13.18
N LEU A 118 3.45 14.96 -14.45
CA LEU A 118 3.24 13.73 -15.22
C LEU A 118 4.50 12.88 -15.33
N VAL A 119 5.65 13.49 -15.63
CA VAL A 119 6.92 12.77 -15.70
C VAL A 119 7.33 12.22 -14.33
N ILE A 120 7.21 13.03 -13.27
CA ILE A 120 7.56 12.64 -11.90
C ILE A 120 6.70 11.46 -11.43
N ASP A 121 5.39 11.52 -11.62
CA ASP A 121 4.46 10.45 -11.22
C ASP A 121 4.69 9.15 -12.00
N ILE A 122 5.01 9.24 -13.31
CA ILE A 122 5.40 8.07 -14.10
C ILE A 122 6.69 7.46 -13.55
N LEU A 123 7.69 8.28 -13.19
CA LEU A 123 8.94 7.80 -12.60
C LEU A 123 8.70 7.15 -11.23
N GLU A 124 7.87 7.76 -10.38
CA GLU A 124 7.50 7.20 -9.08
C GLU A 124 6.76 5.86 -9.26
N LEU A 125 5.82 5.78 -10.20
CA LEU A 125 5.09 4.55 -10.53
C LEU A 125 6.06 3.44 -10.97
N LEU A 126 6.97 3.73 -11.90
CA LEU A 126 7.93 2.75 -12.41
C LEU A 126 8.91 2.28 -11.33
N ALA A 127 9.43 3.22 -10.52
CA ALA A 127 10.33 2.90 -9.42
C ALA A 127 9.62 2.07 -8.33
N THR A 128 8.36 2.39 -8.05
CA THR A 128 7.52 1.64 -7.10
C THR A 128 7.22 0.24 -7.61
N LEU A 129 6.89 0.08 -8.90
CA LEU A 129 6.70 -1.23 -9.52
C LEU A 129 7.98 -2.09 -9.45
N PHE A 130 9.14 -1.47 -9.68
CA PHE A 130 10.43 -2.15 -9.52
C PHE A 130 10.67 -2.58 -8.07
N LEU A 131 10.41 -1.69 -7.10
CA LEU A 131 10.52 -2.00 -5.68
C LEU A 131 9.60 -3.14 -5.27
N LEU A 132 8.31 -3.06 -5.61
CA LEU A 132 7.33 -4.09 -5.28
C LEU A 132 7.72 -5.43 -5.92
N LYS A 133 8.22 -5.44 -7.16
CA LYS A 133 8.71 -6.66 -7.83
C LYS A 133 9.77 -7.39 -7.00
N SER A 134 10.66 -6.67 -6.33
CA SER A 134 11.70 -7.25 -5.46
C SER A 134 11.16 -7.95 -4.21
N THR A 135 9.91 -7.68 -3.83
CA THR A 135 9.26 -8.27 -2.65
C THR A 135 8.40 -9.51 -2.98
N ILE A 136 8.21 -9.81 -4.27
CA ILE A 136 7.37 -10.92 -4.74
C ILE A 136 8.02 -12.27 -4.40
N LYS A 137 7.22 -13.24 -3.96
CA LYS A 137 7.66 -14.63 -3.76
C LYS A 137 8.03 -15.26 -5.11
N PRO A 138 9.06 -16.15 -5.19
CA PRO A 138 9.58 -16.67 -6.46
C PRO A 138 8.56 -17.26 -7.45
N ASN A 139 7.44 -17.80 -6.95
CA ASN A 139 6.42 -18.46 -7.77
C ASN A 139 5.29 -17.52 -8.23
N ASN A 140 5.29 -16.26 -7.83
CA ASN A 140 4.23 -15.30 -8.12
C ASN A 140 4.70 -14.24 -9.13
N ARG A 141 3.76 -13.60 -9.81
CA ARG A 141 3.99 -12.51 -10.76
C ARG A 141 3.41 -11.21 -10.24
N LEU A 142 3.94 -10.06 -10.70
CA LEU A 142 3.42 -8.75 -10.31
C LEU A 142 1.96 -8.57 -10.71
N LEU A 143 1.56 -9.07 -11.88
CA LEU A 143 0.18 -8.99 -12.35
C LEU A 143 -0.82 -9.77 -11.47
N ASP A 144 -0.33 -10.63 -10.56
CA ASP A 144 -1.19 -11.35 -9.62
C ASP A 144 -1.89 -10.42 -8.62
N ILE A 145 -1.44 -9.18 -8.48
CA ILE A 145 -2.11 -8.12 -7.71
C ILE A 145 -3.51 -7.82 -8.25
N PHE A 146 -3.69 -7.96 -9.57
CA PHE A 146 -4.96 -7.75 -10.26
C PHE A 146 -5.77 -9.04 -10.41
N LYS A 147 -5.29 -10.18 -9.90
CA LYS A 147 -6.10 -11.40 -9.92
C LYS A 147 -7.32 -11.19 -9.04
N VAL A 148 -8.47 -11.24 -9.70
CA VAL A 148 -9.78 -11.18 -9.04
C VAL A 148 -9.99 -12.50 -8.32
N ASN A 149 -10.22 -12.44 -7.00
CA ASN A 149 -10.67 -13.62 -6.27
C ASN A 149 -12.00 -14.09 -6.87
N PRO A 150 -12.19 -15.40 -7.11
CA PRO A 150 -13.33 -15.94 -7.87
C PRO A 150 -14.69 -15.82 -7.15
N VAL A 151 -14.77 -15.04 -6.07
CA VAL A 151 -16.05 -14.72 -5.43
C VAL A 151 -16.84 -13.83 -6.38
N GLU A 152 -18.01 -14.31 -6.82
CA GLU A 152 -18.92 -13.67 -7.79
C GLU A 152 -19.59 -12.38 -7.25
N ARG A 153 -18.87 -11.53 -6.51
CA ARG A 153 -19.36 -10.20 -6.13
C ARG A 153 -19.19 -9.28 -7.34
N ASN A 154 -20.27 -8.64 -7.76
CA ASN A 154 -20.24 -7.65 -8.81
C ASN A 154 -19.45 -6.42 -8.33
N TRP A 155 -18.15 -6.41 -8.62
CA TRP A 155 -17.23 -5.37 -8.17
C TRP A 155 -17.59 -3.99 -8.74
N LEU A 156 -18.26 -3.91 -9.90
CA LEU A 156 -18.76 -2.66 -10.47
C LEU A 156 -19.88 -2.06 -9.62
N LEU A 157 -20.85 -2.89 -9.20
CA LEU A 157 -21.91 -2.45 -8.30
C LEU A 157 -21.35 -2.05 -6.94
N ALA A 158 -20.39 -2.82 -6.41
CA ALA A 158 -19.69 -2.47 -5.18
C ALA A 158 -18.93 -1.14 -5.32
N SER A 159 -18.28 -0.90 -6.46
CA SER A 159 -17.65 0.40 -6.77
C SER A 159 -18.65 1.54 -6.81
N ALA A 160 -19.80 1.36 -7.46
CA ALA A 160 -20.83 2.41 -7.53
C ALA A 160 -21.39 2.75 -6.15
N LEU A 161 -21.71 1.74 -5.34
CA LEU A 161 -22.16 1.94 -3.96
C LEU A 161 -21.06 2.57 -3.09
N GLY A 162 -19.83 2.09 -3.22
CA GLY A 162 -18.66 2.63 -2.50
C GLY A 162 -18.41 4.09 -2.84
N PHE A 163 -18.53 4.48 -4.12
CA PHE A 163 -18.42 5.86 -4.57
C PHE A 163 -19.57 6.74 -4.02
N GLY A 164 -20.81 6.25 -4.02
CA GLY A 164 -21.93 6.98 -3.42
C GLY A 164 -21.73 7.22 -1.92
N VAL A 165 -21.27 6.21 -1.18
CA VAL A 165 -20.92 6.32 0.24
C VAL A 165 -19.74 7.26 0.46
N LEU A 166 -18.74 7.24 -0.43
CA LEU A 166 -17.59 8.14 -0.40
C LEU A 166 -18.01 9.60 -0.50
N ILE A 167 -18.80 9.95 -1.51
CA ILE A 167 -19.28 11.34 -1.70
C ILE A 167 -20.10 11.80 -0.49
N LEU A 168 -21.00 10.95 0.00
CA LEU A 168 -21.80 11.26 1.19
C LEU A 168 -20.92 11.53 2.42
N LEU A 169 -19.97 10.63 2.72
CA LEU A 169 -19.13 10.75 3.89
C LEU A 169 -18.16 11.94 3.78
N VAL A 170 -17.59 12.18 2.60
CA VAL A 170 -16.75 13.35 2.35
C VAL A 170 -17.54 14.63 2.60
N PHE A 171 -18.76 14.75 2.03
CA PHE A 171 -19.62 15.91 2.26
C PHE A 171 -19.93 16.13 3.74
N LEU A 172 -20.25 15.05 4.48
CA LEU A 172 -20.49 15.14 5.92
C LEU A 172 -19.22 15.57 6.69
N THR A 173 -18.05 15.05 6.32
CA THR A 173 -16.79 15.47 6.95
C THR A 173 -16.45 16.92 6.64
N SER A 174 -16.76 17.42 5.44
CA SER A 174 -16.55 18.84 5.09
C SER A 174 -17.40 19.76 5.98
N ILE A 175 -18.68 19.43 6.22
CA ILE A 175 -19.53 20.19 7.15
C ILE A 175 -18.93 20.25 8.56
N VAL A 176 -18.40 19.11 9.05
CA VAL A 176 -17.78 19.05 10.38
C VAL A 176 -16.51 19.90 10.42
N VAL A 177 -15.66 19.80 9.40
CA VAL A 177 -14.40 20.56 9.31
C VAL A 177 -14.67 22.07 9.21
N ASP A 178 -15.62 22.48 8.36
CA ASP A 178 -16.01 23.89 8.22
C ASP A 178 -16.59 24.45 9.53
N GLY A 179 -17.34 23.64 10.27
CA GLY A 179 -17.85 24.01 11.59
C GLY A 179 -16.77 24.17 12.66
N LEU A 180 -15.64 23.46 12.54
CA LEU A 180 -14.53 23.49 13.50
C LEU A 180 -13.48 24.56 13.19
N TYR A 181 -13.10 24.69 11.91
CA TYR A 181 -11.98 25.52 11.46
C TYR A 181 -12.40 26.76 10.66
N GLY A 182 -13.70 26.94 10.42
CA GLY A 182 -14.24 27.98 9.56
C GLY A 182 -14.16 27.63 8.08
N ILE A 183 -14.96 28.30 7.26
CA ILE A 183 -14.98 28.10 5.81
C ILE A 183 -13.63 28.54 5.25
N LYS A 184 -12.83 27.59 4.78
CA LYS A 184 -11.65 27.86 3.96
C LYS A 184 -11.98 27.49 2.52
N ASP A 185 -11.77 28.44 1.61
CA ASP A 185 -11.89 28.16 0.19
C ASP A 185 -10.90 27.06 -0.19
N VAL A 186 -11.40 25.91 -0.63
CA VAL A 186 -10.60 24.76 -1.10
C VAL A 186 -10.12 25.01 -2.53
N ASN A 187 -9.70 26.24 -2.81
CA ASN A 187 -9.25 26.66 -4.13
C ASN A 187 -7.76 26.36 -4.27
N ASN A 188 -7.43 25.19 -4.84
CA ASN A 188 -6.10 24.94 -5.37
C ASN A 188 -5.90 25.80 -6.63
N LEU A 189 -5.57 27.08 -6.42
CA LEU A 189 -5.36 28.06 -7.49
C LEU A 189 -4.36 27.56 -8.53
N ILE A 190 -3.27 26.93 -8.08
CA ILE A 190 -2.24 26.34 -8.95
C ILE A 190 -2.87 25.27 -9.86
N LEU A 191 -3.59 24.31 -9.28
CA LEU A 191 -4.26 23.25 -10.05
C LEU A 191 -5.30 23.81 -11.03
N LYS A 192 -6.07 24.83 -10.62
CA LYS A 192 -7.02 25.51 -11.50
C LYS A 192 -6.32 26.20 -12.68
N GLU A 193 -5.20 26.90 -12.42
CA GLU A 193 -4.38 27.51 -13.45
C GLU A 193 -3.86 26.47 -14.45
N MET A 194 -3.39 25.32 -13.96
CA MET A 194 -2.92 24.21 -14.81
C MET A 194 -4.04 23.65 -15.70
N LEU A 195 -5.26 23.50 -15.16
CA LEU A 195 -6.41 22.97 -15.90
C LEU A 195 -6.90 23.91 -17.01
N VAL A 196 -6.81 25.23 -16.79
CA VAL A 196 -7.30 26.25 -17.75
C VAL A 196 -6.22 26.66 -18.76
N ARG A 197 -4.93 26.46 -18.44
CA ARG A 197 -3.81 26.96 -19.25
C ARG A 197 -3.79 26.50 -20.71
N SER A 198 -3.90 25.20 -20.96
CA SER A 198 -3.87 24.61 -22.31
C SER A 198 -4.46 23.19 -22.30
N ASP A 199 -4.87 22.68 -23.46
CA ASP A 199 -5.41 21.31 -23.56
C ASP A 199 -4.36 20.24 -23.24
N ILE A 200 -3.08 20.51 -23.53
CA ILE A 200 -1.96 19.64 -23.15
C ILE A 200 -1.82 19.59 -21.63
N SER A 201 -1.82 20.75 -20.97
CA SER A 201 -1.73 20.86 -19.51
C SER A 201 -2.90 20.17 -18.81
N LYS A 202 -4.12 20.40 -19.32
CA LYS A 202 -5.35 19.76 -18.85
C LYS A 202 -5.30 18.25 -19.01
N GLY A 203 -4.88 17.75 -20.18
CA GLY A 203 -4.71 16.32 -20.43
C GLY A 203 -3.67 15.68 -19.50
N ALA A 204 -2.56 16.39 -19.24
CA ALA A 204 -1.55 15.95 -18.28
C ALA A 204 -2.12 15.86 -16.86
N CYS A 205 -2.85 16.89 -16.39
CA CYS A 205 -3.50 16.88 -15.08
C CYS A 205 -4.50 15.72 -14.94
N ILE A 206 -5.38 15.53 -15.90
CA ILE A 206 -6.35 14.42 -15.88
C ILE A 206 -5.61 13.08 -15.81
N THR A 207 -4.54 12.92 -16.58
CA THR A 207 -3.76 11.67 -16.61
C THR A 207 -3.09 11.40 -15.26
N VAL A 208 -2.46 12.41 -14.66
CA VAL A 208 -1.83 12.32 -13.34
C VAL A 208 -2.88 11.97 -12.28
N TYR A 209 -3.80 12.89 -12.02
CA TYR A 209 -4.68 12.83 -10.85
C TYR A 209 -5.75 11.75 -10.95
N CYS A 210 -6.23 11.40 -12.16
CA CYS A 210 -7.31 10.42 -12.32
C CYS A 210 -6.83 9.03 -12.71
N ILE A 211 -5.57 8.86 -13.15
CA ILE A 211 -5.10 7.56 -13.65
C ILE A 211 -3.81 7.14 -12.95
N ILE A 212 -2.72 7.90 -13.09
CA ILE A 212 -1.40 7.48 -12.60
C ILE A 212 -1.36 7.45 -11.07
N THR A 213 -1.75 8.54 -10.41
CA THR A 213 -1.73 8.63 -8.93
C THR A 213 -2.65 7.58 -8.30
N PRO A 214 -3.92 7.40 -8.71
CA PRO A 214 -4.77 6.34 -8.15
C PRO A 214 -4.19 4.94 -8.37
N ILE A 215 -3.65 4.63 -9.55
CA ILE A 215 -3.02 3.32 -9.78
C ILE A 215 -1.83 3.11 -8.84
N LEU A 216 -0.94 4.11 -8.73
CA LEU A 216 0.22 4.07 -7.86
C LEU A 216 -0.18 3.84 -6.41
N GLU A 217 -1.06 4.69 -5.89
CA GLU A 217 -1.45 4.66 -4.48
C GLU A 217 -2.23 3.39 -4.14
N GLU A 218 -3.19 2.98 -4.97
CA GLU A 218 -3.94 1.74 -4.70
C GLU A 218 -3.02 0.52 -4.72
N MET A 219 -2.04 0.44 -5.61
CA MET A 219 -1.07 -0.67 -5.60
C MET A 219 -0.26 -0.71 -4.31
N VAL A 220 0.21 0.44 -3.80
CA VAL A 220 1.01 0.50 -2.57
C VAL A 220 0.16 0.27 -1.33
N TYR A 221 -0.89 1.06 -1.13
CA TYR A 221 -1.63 1.08 0.12
C TYR A 221 -2.64 -0.08 0.23
N ARG A 222 -3.23 -0.53 -0.89
CA ARG A 222 -4.23 -1.61 -0.89
C ARG A 222 -3.62 -2.93 -1.35
N GLY A 223 -3.04 -2.95 -2.54
CA GLY A 223 -2.48 -4.15 -3.16
C GLY A 223 -1.30 -4.75 -2.37
N PHE A 224 -0.44 -3.91 -1.82
CA PHE A 224 0.72 -4.34 -1.04
C PHE A 224 0.49 -4.25 0.47
N MET A 225 0.28 -3.04 1.02
CA MET A 225 0.28 -2.83 2.47
C MET A 225 -0.95 -3.43 3.15
N LEU A 226 -2.17 -3.08 2.72
CA LEU A 226 -3.40 -3.63 3.29
C LEU A 226 -3.45 -5.15 3.14
N ALA A 227 -3.11 -5.69 1.96
CA ALA A 227 -3.05 -7.14 1.75
C ALA A 227 -2.08 -7.83 2.73
N SER A 228 -0.89 -7.25 2.94
CA SER A 228 0.12 -7.77 3.88
C SER A 228 -0.28 -7.67 5.34
N LEU A 229 -0.97 -6.60 5.73
CA LEU A 229 -1.52 -6.48 7.08
C LEU A 229 -2.66 -7.49 7.29
N ALA A 230 -3.62 -7.54 6.36
CA ALA A 230 -4.79 -8.43 6.44
C ALA A 230 -4.43 -9.92 6.43
N SER A 231 -3.26 -10.31 5.91
CA SER A 231 -2.78 -11.70 5.99
C SER A 231 -2.27 -12.10 7.39
N THR A 232 -2.04 -11.14 8.29
CA THR A 232 -1.46 -11.37 9.62
C THR A 232 -2.33 -10.86 10.77
N MET A 233 -3.33 -10.03 10.49
CA MET A 233 -4.26 -9.48 11.49
C MET A 233 -5.70 -9.38 10.96
N ASN A 234 -6.63 -8.94 11.81
CA ASN A 234 -8.01 -8.72 11.39
C ASN A 234 -8.11 -7.66 10.29
N TRP A 235 -8.88 -7.93 9.22
CA TRP A 235 -9.02 -7.02 8.09
C TRP A 235 -9.47 -5.61 8.49
N LYS A 236 -10.31 -5.46 9.52
CA LYS A 236 -10.77 -4.13 10.00
C LYS A 236 -9.60 -3.31 10.54
N GLN A 237 -8.73 -3.94 11.33
CA GLN A 237 -7.53 -3.28 11.86
C GLN A 237 -6.56 -2.94 10.73
N ALA A 238 -6.40 -3.85 9.77
CA ALA A 238 -5.56 -3.63 8.59
C ALA A 238 -6.06 -2.43 7.75
N VAL A 239 -7.37 -2.28 7.55
CA VAL A 239 -7.97 -1.13 6.86
C VAL A 239 -7.69 0.17 7.61
N VAL A 240 -7.91 0.19 8.93
CA VAL A 240 -7.67 1.40 9.75
C VAL A 240 -6.20 1.82 9.71
N ILE A 241 -5.28 0.88 9.90
CA ILE A 241 -3.84 1.16 9.86
C ILE A 241 -3.42 1.64 8.46
N SER A 242 -3.89 0.97 7.41
CA SER A 242 -3.57 1.34 6.04
C SER A 242 -4.09 2.74 5.68
N ALA A 243 -5.34 3.04 6.05
CA ALA A 243 -5.96 4.34 5.83
C ALA A 243 -5.25 5.47 6.61
N ALA A 244 -4.81 5.19 7.85
CA ALA A 244 -4.05 6.17 8.64
C ALA A 244 -2.69 6.49 8.01
N ILE A 245 -1.97 5.47 7.53
CA ILE A 245 -0.67 5.65 6.86
C ILE A 245 -0.86 6.37 5.52
N PHE A 246 -1.87 6.00 4.73
CA PHE A 246 -2.24 6.69 3.49
C PHE A 246 -2.51 8.19 3.74
N SER A 247 -3.32 8.49 4.75
CA SER A 247 -3.62 9.86 5.12
C SER A 247 -2.39 10.63 5.63
N ALA A 248 -1.53 9.99 6.41
CA ALA A 248 -0.31 10.62 6.93
C ALA A 248 0.72 10.89 5.81
N ALA A 249 0.79 10.05 4.79
CA ALA A 249 1.69 10.19 3.65
C ALA A 249 1.49 11.49 2.86
N HIS A 250 0.27 12.04 2.90
CA HIS A 250 -0.05 13.31 2.24
C HIS A 250 0.49 14.54 2.98
N LEU A 251 1.03 14.38 4.19
CA LEU A 251 1.64 15.44 5.00
C LEU A 251 0.75 16.68 5.19
N SER A 252 -0.58 16.50 5.10
CA SER A 252 -1.57 17.56 5.30
C SER A 252 -2.41 17.26 6.54
N GLY A 253 -2.20 18.04 7.61
CA GLY A 253 -2.98 17.92 8.83
C GLY A 253 -4.45 18.29 8.65
N GLU A 254 -4.73 19.28 7.79
CA GLU A 254 -6.09 19.76 7.52
C GLU A 254 -6.93 18.71 6.77
N ASN A 255 -6.33 18.05 5.77
CA ASN A 255 -7.02 17.04 4.96
C ASN A 255 -6.98 15.64 5.60
N PHE A 256 -6.31 15.47 6.74
CA PHE A 256 -6.08 14.16 7.34
C PHE A 256 -7.38 13.38 7.59
N LEU A 257 -8.38 14.02 8.21
CA LEU A 257 -9.64 13.33 8.51
C LEU A 257 -10.35 12.85 7.23
N GLN A 258 -10.40 13.70 6.21
CA GLN A 258 -11.05 13.40 4.93
C GLN A 258 -10.30 12.29 4.19
N LEU A 259 -8.97 12.37 4.09
CA LEU A 259 -8.12 11.35 3.47
C LEU A 259 -8.17 10.02 4.21
N PHE A 260 -8.26 10.04 5.54
CA PHE A 260 -8.46 8.84 6.35
C PHE A 260 -9.79 8.14 6.02
N VAL A 261 -10.89 8.90 5.90
CA VAL A 261 -12.20 8.35 5.53
C VAL A 261 -12.19 7.78 4.11
N ILE A 262 -11.62 8.51 3.15
CA ILE A 262 -11.39 8.01 1.77
C ILE A 262 -10.58 6.71 1.83
N GLY A 263 -9.50 6.71 2.62
CA GLY A 263 -8.65 5.57 2.92
C GLY A 263 -9.43 4.33 3.35
N CYS A 264 -10.31 4.50 4.33
CA CYS A 264 -11.14 3.44 4.89
C CYS A 264 -12.11 2.85 3.84
N ILE A 265 -12.75 3.69 3.04
CA ILE A 265 -13.76 3.26 2.05
C ILE A 265 -13.11 2.47 0.93
N LEU A 266 -11.98 2.97 0.41
CA LEU A 266 -11.16 2.28 -0.59
C LEU A 266 -10.66 0.93 -0.05
N GLY A 267 -10.15 0.91 1.18
CA GLY A 267 -9.73 -0.32 1.86
C GLY A 267 -10.88 -1.32 2.05
N CYS A 268 -12.06 -0.86 2.47
CA CYS A 268 -13.25 -1.70 2.61
C CYS A 268 -13.72 -2.24 1.26
N SER A 269 -13.65 -1.43 0.20
CA SER A 269 -13.99 -1.87 -1.16
C SER A 269 -13.07 -3.00 -1.62
N TYR A 270 -11.76 -2.84 -1.44
CA TYR A 270 -10.80 -3.89 -1.78
C TYR A 270 -11.00 -5.14 -0.92
N CYS A 271 -11.22 -4.98 0.39
CA CYS A 271 -11.52 -6.11 1.27
C CYS A 271 -12.79 -6.86 0.85
N GLY A 272 -13.85 -6.14 0.48
CA GLY A 272 -15.15 -6.70 0.13
C GLY A 272 -15.22 -7.31 -1.27
N THR A 273 -14.45 -6.79 -2.22
CA THR A 273 -14.45 -7.26 -3.61
C THR A 273 -13.30 -8.21 -3.94
N GLY A 274 -12.17 -8.11 -3.23
CA GLY A 274 -10.93 -8.78 -3.60
C GLY A 274 -10.38 -8.33 -4.95
N ASN A 275 -10.85 -7.21 -5.49
CA ASN A 275 -10.48 -6.69 -6.79
C ASN A 275 -9.90 -5.27 -6.64
N LEU A 276 -8.62 -5.12 -6.90
CA LEU A 276 -7.94 -3.82 -6.76
C LEU A 276 -8.53 -2.77 -7.71
N SER A 277 -9.00 -3.19 -8.88
CA SER A 277 -9.66 -2.30 -9.86
C SER A 277 -10.91 -1.63 -9.29
N SER A 278 -11.59 -2.25 -8.31
CA SER A 278 -12.73 -1.62 -7.66
C SER A 278 -12.32 -0.37 -6.87
N SER A 279 -11.22 -0.48 -6.13
CA SER A 279 -10.64 0.63 -5.36
C SER A 279 -10.07 1.71 -6.28
N ILE A 280 -9.32 1.32 -7.32
CA ILE A 280 -8.79 2.25 -8.34
C ILE A 280 -9.92 3.03 -8.97
N LEU A 281 -11.00 2.37 -9.39
CA LEU A 281 -12.13 3.05 -10.02
C LEU A 281 -12.79 4.08 -9.08
N ILE A 282 -13.06 3.72 -7.82
CA ILE A 282 -13.63 4.66 -6.85
C ILE A 282 -12.71 5.87 -6.66
N HIS A 283 -11.40 5.63 -6.51
CA HIS A 283 -10.41 6.67 -6.30
C HIS A 283 -10.29 7.60 -7.53
N SER A 284 -10.16 7.03 -8.73
CA SER A 284 -10.15 7.77 -9.98
C SER A 284 -11.39 8.64 -10.18
N LEU A 285 -12.58 8.11 -9.86
CA LEU A 285 -13.83 8.87 -9.95
C LEU A 285 -13.88 10.02 -8.93
N TYR A 286 -13.38 9.80 -7.71
CA TYR A 286 -13.29 10.83 -6.69
C TYR A 286 -12.33 11.96 -7.08
N ASN A 287 -11.17 11.61 -7.62
CA ASN A 287 -10.22 12.61 -8.11
C ASN A 287 -10.78 13.36 -9.32
N ALA A 288 -11.44 12.68 -10.25
CA ALA A 288 -12.12 13.32 -11.37
C ALA A 288 -13.22 14.29 -10.91
N PHE A 289 -14.03 13.89 -9.92
CA PHE A 289 -15.03 14.76 -9.31
C PHE A 289 -14.40 16.01 -8.70
N THR A 290 -13.29 15.86 -7.97
CA THR A 290 -12.54 16.97 -7.36
C THR A 290 -11.94 17.91 -8.42
N LEU A 291 -11.39 17.36 -9.51
CA LEU A 291 -10.90 18.17 -10.64
C LEU A 291 -12.02 18.95 -11.31
N ILE A 292 -13.19 18.33 -11.51
CA ILE A 292 -14.36 19.01 -12.10
C ILE A 292 -14.81 20.16 -11.21
N ILE A 293 -14.90 19.95 -9.89
CA ILE A 293 -15.22 21.03 -8.95
C ILE A 293 -14.19 22.15 -9.05
N THR A 294 -12.90 21.83 -9.06
CA THR A 294 -11.82 22.84 -9.12
C THR A 294 -11.81 23.60 -10.44
N PHE A 295 -12.24 22.96 -11.53
CA PHE A 295 -12.37 23.62 -12.83
C PHE A 295 -13.59 24.56 -12.89
N LEU A 296 -14.64 24.28 -12.12
CA LEU A 296 -15.89 25.04 -12.12
C LEU A 296 -15.97 26.12 -11.04
N SER A 297 -15.17 26.04 -9.97
CA SER A 297 -14.95 27.15 -9.03
C SER A 297 -14.15 28.26 -9.71
#